data_AF-A0A1T3NTA6-F1
#
_entry.id   AF-A0A1T3NTA6-F1
#
_cell.length_a   1.000
_cell.length_b   1.000
_cell.length_c   1.000
_cell.angle_alpha   90.00
_cell.angle_beta   90.00
_cell.angle_gamma   90.00
#
_symmetry.space_group_name_H-M   'P 1'
#
loop_
_entity.id
_entity.type
_entity.pdbx_description
1 polymer ?
#
loop_
_entity_poly.entity_id
_entity_poly.type
_entity_poly.pdbx_seq_one_letter_code
_entity_poly.pdbx_strand_id
1 'polypeptide(L)' 'MSEQPIPADLIELQRARDAAYEAIARSAGQVSEHELARLWAAAHDAVAALHAHPAMITNADRTHLMTRLRRAAQAA' A
#
# COMPACT_ATOMS: atom_id res chain seq x y z
N MET A 1 -13.04 16.17 -17.52
CA MET A 1 -11.86 15.34 -17.85
C MET A 1 -12.16 13.94 -17.38
N SER A 2 -12.12 12.95 -18.25
CA SER A 2 -12.30 11.55 -17.86
C SER A 2 -11.13 11.13 -16.98
N GLU A 3 -11.41 10.66 -15.77
CA GLU A 3 -10.37 10.20 -14.86
C GLU A 3 -9.68 8.98 -15.46
N GLN A 4 -8.35 8.99 -15.53
CA GLN A 4 -7.62 7.79 -15.95
C GLN A 4 -7.89 6.65 -14.96
N PRO A 5 -8.04 5.41 -15.47
CA PRO A 5 -8.18 4.23 -14.63
C PRO A 5 -6.92 4.03 -13.79
N ILE A 6 -7.11 3.52 -12.57
CA ILE A 6 -5.99 3.21 -11.68
C ILE A 6 -5.32 1.93 -12.17
N PRO A 7 -3.98 1.91 -12.35
CA PRO A 7 -3.26 0.69 -12.70
C PRO A 7 -3.51 -0.44 -11.69
N ALA A 8 -3.72 -1.67 -12.18
CA ALA A 8 -4.05 -2.82 -11.33
C ALA A 8 -2.88 -3.23 -10.40
N ASP A 9 -1.65 -3.15 -10.91
CA ASP A 9 -0.43 -3.34 -10.13
C ASP A 9 -0.31 -2.32 -8.99
N LEU A 10 -0.70 -1.07 -9.21
CA LEU A 10 -0.75 -0.06 -8.15
C LEU A 10 -1.80 -0.40 -7.07
N ILE A 11 -2.94 -0.97 -7.48
CA ILE A 11 -3.97 -1.47 -6.54
C ILE A 11 -3.42 -2.63 -5.70
N GLU A 12 -2.72 -3.58 -6.32
CA GLU A 12 -2.09 -4.70 -5.61
C GLU A 12 -1.02 -4.23 -4.61
N LEU A 13 -0.21 -3.22 -4.96
CA LEU A 13 0.75 -2.62 -4.03
C LEU A 13 0.07 -1.98 -2.81
N GLN A 14 -1.06 -1.30 -3.02
CA GLN A 14 -1.85 -0.74 -1.92
C GLN A 14 -2.45 -1.84 -1.04
N ARG A 15 -2.94 -2.94 -1.62
CA ARG A 15 -3.44 -4.10 -0.86
C ARG A 15 -2.34 -4.78 -0.07
N ALA A 16 -1.17 -4.99 -0.65
CA ALA A 16 -0.02 -5.58 0.02
C ALA A 16 0.41 -4.74 1.23
N ARG A 17 0.44 -3.41 1.07
CA ARG A 17 0.68 -2.46 2.16
C ARG A 17 -0.37 -2.61 3.27
N ASP A 18 -1.65 -2.60 2.93
CA ASP A 18 -2.73 -2.67 3.93
C ASP A 18 -2.73 -4.02 4.66
N ALA A 19 -2.50 -5.13 3.94
CA ALA A 19 -2.36 -6.47 4.52
C ALA A 19 -1.16 -6.58 5.46
N ALA A 20 -0.02 -5.97 5.13
CA ALA A 20 1.16 -5.95 5.99
C ALA A 20 0.88 -5.18 7.30
N TYR A 21 0.22 -4.03 7.23
CA TYR A 21 -0.19 -3.30 8.43
C TYR A 21 -1.21 -4.06 9.28
N GLU A 22 -2.17 -4.73 8.64
CA GLU A 22 -3.13 -5.57 9.34
C GLU A 22 -2.45 -6.77 10.03
N ALA A 23 -1.46 -7.39 9.39
CA ALA A 23 -0.66 -8.46 9.98
C ALA A 23 0.13 -7.98 11.21
N ILE A 24 0.75 -6.79 11.13
CA ILE A 24 1.43 -6.15 12.27
C ILE A 24 0.45 -5.91 13.42
N ALA A 25 -0.72 -5.32 13.12
CA ALA A 25 -1.73 -5.00 14.14
C ALA A 25 -2.28 -6.25 14.83
N ARG A 26 -2.53 -7.33 14.07
CA ARG A 26 -2.93 -8.63 14.64
C ARG A 26 -1.85 -9.26 15.49
N SER A 27 -0.60 -9.18 15.06
CA SER A 27 0.54 -9.87 15.69
C SER A 27 1.17 -9.10 16.85
N ALA A 28 0.76 -7.84 17.09
CA ALA A 28 1.32 -6.99 18.11
C ALA A 28 1.23 -7.63 19.51
N GLY A 29 2.38 -7.85 20.14
CA GLY A 29 2.47 -8.50 21.45
C GLY A 29 2.28 -10.03 21.45
N GLN A 30 2.09 -10.65 20.28
CA GLN A 30 1.92 -12.10 20.14
C GLN A 30 3.11 -12.81 19.48
N VAL A 31 3.99 -12.05 18.82
CA VAL A 31 5.17 -12.56 18.12
C VAL A 31 6.47 -12.05 18.74
N SER A 32 7.59 -12.72 18.45
CA SER A 32 8.90 -12.26 18.88
C SER A 32 9.26 -10.92 18.22
N GLU A 33 10.18 -10.16 18.85
CA GLU A 33 10.68 -8.90 18.27
C GLU A 33 11.27 -9.09 16.87
N HIS A 34 11.93 -10.22 16.62
CA HIS A 34 12.49 -10.53 15.30
C HIS A 34 11.40 -10.74 14.25
N GLU A 35 10.31 -11.43 14.60
CA GLU A 35 9.18 -11.61 13.69
C GLU A 35 8.45 -10.29 13.44
N LEU A 36 8.26 -9.48 14.48
CA LEU A 36 7.70 -8.15 14.37
C LEU A 36 8.55 -7.26 13.45
N ALA A 37 9.88 -7.33 13.55
CA ALA A 37 10.80 -6.61 12.66
C ALA A 37 10.66 -7.05 11.20
N ARG A 38 10.47 -8.35 10.93
CA ARG A 38 10.21 -8.85 9.57
C ARG A 38 8.90 -8.31 8.98
N LEU A 39 7.84 -8.27 9.79
CA LEU A 39 6.55 -7.70 9.36
C LEU A 39 6.68 -6.20 9.05
N TRP A 40 7.41 -5.46 9.89
CA TRP A 40 7.70 -4.04 9.63
C TRP A 40 8.54 -3.82 8.36
N ALA A 41 9.53 -4.67 8.10
CA ALA A 41 10.31 -4.61 6.86
C ALA A 41 9.41 -4.83 5.62
N ALA A 42 8.53 -5.84 5.66
CA ALA A 42 7.58 -6.10 4.58
C ALA A 42 6.62 -4.91 4.35
N ALA A 43 6.11 -4.30 5.42
CA ALA A 43 5.27 -3.11 5.31
C ALA A 43 6.03 -1.91 4.73
N HIS A 44 7.29 -1.71 5.14
CA HIS A 44 8.15 -0.67 4.59
C HIS A 44 8.41 -0.87 3.09
N ASP A 45 8.73 -2.09 2.67
CA ASP A 45 8.98 -2.40 1.26
C ASP A 45 7.73 -2.19 0.39
N ALA A 46 6.55 -2.56 0.90
CA ALA A 46 5.29 -2.30 0.21
C ALA A 46 5.01 -0.80 0.04
N VAL A 47 5.30 0.02 1.07
CA VAL A 47 5.18 1.48 0.99
C VAL A 47 6.19 2.06 -0.01
N ALA A 48 7.43 1.58 0.00
CA ALA A 48 8.47 2.03 -0.91
C ALA A 48 8.09 1.72 -2.37
N ALA A 49 7.66 0.49 -2.66
CA ALA A 49 7.21 0.07 -3.97
C ALA A 49 5.99 0.89 -4.45
N LEU A 50 5.01 1.13 -3.57
CA LEU A 50 3.86 1.98 -3.85
C LEU A 50 4.29 3.39 -4.27
N HIS A 51 5.21 4.01 -3.52
CA HIS A 51 5.68 5.37 -3.80
C HIS A 51 6.61 5.48 -5.00
N ALA A 52 7.33 4.41 -5.34
CA ALA A 52 8.18 4.34 -6.52
C ALA A 52 7.42 4.04 -7.82
N HIS A 53 6.13 3.67 -7.74
CA HIS A 53 5.33 3.35 -8.90
C HIS A 53 5.22 4.54 -9.88
N PRO A 54 5.39 4.36 -11.21
CA PRO A 54 5.40 5.47 -12.17
C PRO A 54 4.18 6.38 -12.06
N ALA A 55 2.98 5.81 -11.92
CA ALA A 55 1.74 6.56 -11.76
C ALA A 55 1.71 7.47 -10.51
N MET A 56 2.49 7.16 -9.47
CA MET A 56 2.61 7.97 -8.25
C MET A 56 3.62 9.12 -8.41
N ILE A 57 4.58 8.96 -9.32
CA ILE A 57 5.61 9.95 -9.64
C ILE A 57 5.08 10.95 -10.66
N THR A 58 4.36 10.49 -11.68
CA THR A 58 3.94 11.33 -12.82
C THR A 58 2.61 12.04 -12.63
N ASN A 59 1.80 11.64 -11.64
CA ASN A 59 0.48 12.24 -11.44
C ASN A 59 0.59 13.59 -10.72
N ALA A 60 0.08 14.64 -11.37
CA ALA A 60 0.09 16.01 -10.85
C ALA A 60 -0.72 16.18 -9.56
N ASP A 61 -1.70 15.29 -9.31
CA ASP A 61 -2.47 15.25 -8.06
C ASP A 61 -2.35 13.88 -7.38
N ARG A 62 -1.18 13.67 -6.76
CA ARG A 62 -0.88 12.47 -5.98
C ARG A 62 -1.87 12.24 -4.84
N THR A 63 -2.39 13.29 -4.21
CA THR A 63 -3.33 13.17 -3.08
C THR A 63 -4.69 12.62 -3.55
N HIS A 64 -5.18 13.12 -4.68
CA HIS A 64 -6.40 12.61 -5.30
C HIS A 64 -6.23 11.16 -5.78
N LEU A 65 -5.10 10.85 -6.43
CA LEU A 65 -4.76 9.48 -6.81
C LEU A 65 -4.74 8.55 -5.59
N MET A 66 -4.11 8.95 -4.49
CA MET A 66 -4.06 8.16 -3.26
C MET A 66 -5.43 7.90 -2.66
N THR A 67 -6.31 8.91 -2.69
CA THR A 67 -7.68 8.76 -2.20
C THR A 67 -8.46 7.75 -3.05
N ARG A 68 -8.37 7.85 -4.37
CA ARG A 68 -9.01 6.89 -5.27
C ARG A 68 -8.41 5.50 -5.15
N LEU A 69 -7.09 5.38 -5.00
CA LEU A 69 -6.40 4.10 -4.87
C LEU A 69 -6.86 3.34 -3.63
N ARG A 70 -6.95 4.00 -2.48
CA ARG A 70 -7.44 3.38 -1.23
C ARG A 70 -8.84 2.83 -1.39
N ARG A 71 -9.74 3.58 -2.05
CA ARG A 71 -11.11 3.12 -2.34
C ARG A 71 -11.10 1.90 -3.27
N ALA A 72 -10.28 1.93 -4.33
CA ALA A 72 -10.19 0.82 -5.28
C ALA A 72 -9.64 -0.46 -4.62
N ALA A 73 -8.62 -0.34 -3.77
CA ALA A 73 -8.05 -1.48 -3.04
C ALA A 73 -9.03 -2.14 -2.07
N GLN A 74 -10.00 -1.37 -1.53
CA GLN A 74 -11.04 -1.85 -0.61
C GLN A 74 -12.27 -2.44 -1.33
N ALA A 75 -12.51 -2.09 -2.59
CA ALA A 75 -13.76 -2.37 -3.30
C ALA A 75 -13.79 -3.72 -4.05
N ALA A 76 -12.66 -4.42 -4.14
CA ALA A 76 -12.55 -5.71 -4.82
C ALA A 76 -11.90 -6.74 -3.91
#